data_AF-A0A2T4AWI0-F1
#
_entry.id   AF-A0A2T4AWI0-F1
#
_cell.length_a   1.000
_cell.length_b   1.000
_cell.length_c   1.000
_cell.angle_alpha   90.00
_cell.angle_beta   90.00
_cell.angle_gamma   90.00
#
_symmetry.space_group_name_H-M   'P 1'
#
loop_
_entity.id
_entity.type
_entity.pdbx_description
1 polymer ?
#
loop_
_entity_poly.entity_id
_entity_poly.type
_entity_poly.pdbx_seq_one_letter_code
_entity_poly.pdbx_strand_id
1 'polypeptide(L)'
;MAYVLLCLVRGVPLFAHPLPAYTGRYDVGAVDIEVPLDKPRLVTEAVFKDSGEPAFEHKTTLFTVYYPVDKGAREHKRRHDWIARPISLTAEGYAKFAGVNNFIVRPIFTFALWLIAGGITIPAKVDVPLLDAPEQPPFPVMVFSHGDASSRTDYTNFVGEMASRGYVVAAVEHRDGSGPGSLMRIKGEPDRRILHFEDGELESVPPMDRAKFKYDQLAFRDAEILHTVAVLRAINEGQGEDVYRLNSRHEGAHLRDWAGRLDLGNLTIGGHSFGATGALQALKHAPSDVNPAVGGIIFDPGKQSGPLNAVIDVPLLIVHSNTWSKHESAFYGRPHFDTVKELALGVLRRIPSHASWFLTSIGTSHPSVSDAPLLEPLLLSWTTGSSLNTKEAMKEYVRVADDFWHFLRTSRDTNT
;
A
#
# COMPACT_ATOMS: atom_id res chain seq x y z
N MET A 1 -15.05 29.26 17.39
CA MET A 1 -16.35 29.48 16.73
C MET A 1 -16.21 29.99 15.29
N ALA A 2 -15.51 31.10 15.02
CA ALA A 2 -15.32 31.60 13.65
C ALA A 2 -14.56 30.63 12.71
N TYR A 3 -13.53 29.91 13.21
CA TYR A 3 -12.79 28.90 12.44
C TYR A 3 -13.65 27.68 12.07
N VAL A 4 -14.44 27.17 13.02
CA VAL A 4 -15.40 26.07 12.80
C VAL A 4 -16.45 26.46 11.76
N LEU A 5 -16.99 27.69 11.87
CA LEU A 5 -17.96 28.22 10.91
C LEU A 5 -17.32 28.39 9.51
N LEU A 6 -16.08 28.85 9.42
CA LEU A 6 -15.32 29.00 8.17
C LEU A 6 -15.07 27.63 7.50
N CYS A 7 -14.66 26.62 8.26
CA CYS A 7 -14.46 25.25 7.79
C CYS A 7 -15.77 24.66 7.26
N LEU A 8 -16.88 24.81 8.01
CA LEU A 8 -18.21 24.36 7.59
C LEU A 8 -18.71 25.09 6.34
N VAL A 9 -18.49 26.41 6.24
CA VAL A 9 -18.89 27.22 5.06
C VAL A 9 -18.05 26.89 3.84
N ARG A 10 -16.77 26.54 4.01
CA ARG A 10 -15.85 26.20 2.91
C ARG A 10 -15.81 24.71 2.56
N GLY A 11 -16.52 23.86 3.29
CA GLY A 11 -16.47 22.41 3.12
C GLY A 11 -15.08 21.81 3.37
N VAL A 12 -14.22 22.52 4.13
CA VAL A 12 -12.87 22.07 4.47
C VAL A 12 -12.94 21.35 5.81
N PRO A 13 -12.33 20.17 5.96
CA PRO A 13 -12.33 19.48 7.23
C PRO A 13 -11.70 20.33 8.33
N LEU A 14 -12.16 20.11 9.56
CA LEU A 14 -11.61 20.78 10.74
C LEU A 14 -10.25 20.16 11.06
N PHE A 15 -9.22 21.01 11.18
CA PHE A 15 -7.84 20.66 11.54
C PHE A 15 -7.01 19.90 10.49
N ALA A 16 -7.63 19.19 9.54
CA ALA A 16 -6.88 18.52 8.49
C ALA A 16 -6.55 19.45 7.30
N HIS A 17 -5.32 19.34 6.80
CA HIS A 17 -4.87 20.02 5.59
C HIS A 17 -5.16 19.19 4.34
N PRO A 18 -5.43 19.82 3.17
CA PRO A 18 -5.46 19.07 1.93
C PRO A 18 -4.09 18.43 1.66
N LEU A 19 -4.09 17.24 1.08
CA LEU A 19 -2.86 16.59 0.64
C LEU A 19 -2.10 17.49 -0.35
N PRO A 20 -0.76 17.62 -0.22
CA PRO A 20 0.01 18.43 -1.13
C PRO A 20 0.02 17.83 -2.54
N ALA A 21 0.06 18.70 -3.54
CA ALA A 21 0.25 18.28 -4.93
C ALA A 21 1.62 17.62 -5.13
N TYR A 22 1.68 16.71 -6.10
CA TYR A 22 2.90 16.01 -6.45
C TYR A 22 3.91 16.93 -7.14
N THR A 23 5.20 16.72 -6.87
CA THR A 23 6.27 17.64 -7.30
C THR A 23 7.01 17.22 -8.57
N GLY A 24 6.70 16.05 -9.14
CA GLY A 24 7.40 15.51 -10.30
C GLY A 24 7.10 16.19 -11.63
N ARG A 25 7.64 15.59 -12.70
CA ARG A 25 7.53 16.08 -14.08
C ARG A 25 6.13 15.93 -14.65
N TYR A 26 5.39 14.90 -14.23
CA TYR A 26 4.07 14.58 -14.77
C TYR A 26 2.98 14.89 -13.75
N ASP A 27 1.77 15.15 -14.24
CA ASP A 27 0.60 15.02 -13.39
C ASP A 27 0.37 13.53 -13.10
N VAL A 28 -0.51 13.21 -12.15
CA VAL A 28 -0.77 11.82 -11.75
C VAL A 28 -2.22 11.45 -12.00
N GLY A 29 -2.43 10.34 -12.69
CA GLY A 29 -3.69 9.65 -12.81
C GLY A 29 -3.86 8.60 -11.70
N ALA A 30 -5.11 8.25 -11.39
CA ALA A 30 -5.46 7.16 -10.50
C ALA A 30 -6.64 6.35 -11.06
N VAL A 31 -6.56 5.02 -10.94
CA VAL A 31 -7.65 4.10 -11.27
C VAL A 31 -7.77 3.04 -10.18
N ASP A 32 -8.95 2.91 -9.59
CA ASP A 32 -9.30 1.79 -8.72
C ASP A 32 -9.64 0.55 -9.58
N ILE A 33 -8.94 -0.55 -9.34
CA ILE A 33 -9.17 -1.85 -9.99
C ILE A 33 -9.57 -2.86 -8.92
N GLU A 34 -10.79 -3.39 -9.04
CA GLU A 34 -11.26 -4.54 -8.27
C GLU A 34 -11.73 -5.64 -9.20
N VAL A 35 -10.92 -6.69 -9.31
CA VAL A 35 -11.21 -7.83 -10.19
C VAL A 35 -11.44 -9.10 -9.38
N PRO A 36 -12.51 -9.86 -9.68
CA PRO A 36 -12.72 -11.18 -9.09
C PRO A 36 -11.70 -12.18 -9.62
N LEU A 37 -11.38 -13.18 -8.81
CA LEU A 37 -10.66 -14.37 -9.27
C LEU A 37 -11.63 -15.26 -10.05
N ASP A 38 -11.11 -16.03 -11.01
CA ASP A 38 -11.91 -17.03 -11.75
C ASP A 38 -12.61 -18.03 -10.81
N LYS A 39 -11.93 -18.38 -9.71
CA LYS A 39 -12.45 -19.17 -8.61
C LYS A 39 -11.91 -18.60 -7.30
N PRO A 40 -12.77 -18.44 -6.26
CA PRO A 40 -12.30 -18.15 -4.91
C PRO A 40 -11.20 -19.12 -4.49
N ARG A 41 -10.14 -18.59 -3.88
CA ARG A 41 -9.01 -19.37 -3.39
C ARG A 41 -8.98 -19.30 -1.87
N LEU A 42 -9.18 -20.44 -1.22
CA LEU A 42 -8.89 -20.58 0.20
C LEU A 42 -7.36 -20.50 0.38
N VAL A 43 -6.87 -19.46 1.06
CA VAL A 43 -5.43 -19.26 1.26
C VAL A 43 -4.97 -20.02 2.49
N THR A 44 -5.74 -19.94 3.58
CA THR A 44 -5.52 -20.71 4.80
C THR A 44 -6.86 -21.18 5.39
N GLU A 45 -6.82 -22.22 6.22
CA GLU A 45 -8.03 -22.91 6.71
C GLU A 45 -8.65 -22.27 7.96
N ALA A 46 -8.18 -21.09 8.40
CA ALA A 46 -8.77 -20.44 9.56
C ALA A 46 -10.18 -19.93 9.24
N VAL A 47 -11.10 -20.11 10.19
CA VAL A 47 -12.51 -19.73 10.09
C VAL A 47 -12.92 -18.81 11.23
N PHE A 48 -13.92 -17.97 11.02
CA PHE A 48 -14.51 -17.17 12.09
C PHE A 48 -15.32 -18.05 13.05
N LYS A 49 -15.13 -17.87 14.36
CA LYS A 49 -15.81 -18.67 15.40
C LYS A 49 -17.34 -18.51 15.41
N ASP A 50 -17.83 -17.34 15.01
CA ASP A 50 -19.26 -16.99 15.09
C ASP A 50 -20.08 -17.57 13.93
N SER A 51 -19.47 -17.72 12.77
CA SER A 51 -20.14 -18.03 11.51
C SER A 51 -19.63 -19.31 10.85
N GLY A 52 -18.40 -19.74 11.17
CA GLY A 52 -17.70 -20.81 10.48
C GLY A 52 -17.26 -20.45 9.05
N GLU A 53 -17.41 -19.19 8.64
CA GLU A 53 -16.97 -18.75 7.32
C GLU A 53 -15.43 -18.68 7.25
N PRO A 54 -14.82 -18.98 6.08
CA PRO A 54 -13.39 -18.80 5.88
C PRO A 54 -12.94 -17.36 6.12
N ALA A 55 -11.93 -17.18 6.97
CA ALA A 55 -11.36 -15.86 7.27
C ALA A 55 -10.40 -15.38 6.16
N PHE A 56 -9.73 -16.31 5.48
CA PHE A 56 -8.70 -16.03 4.48
C PHE A 56 -9.03 -16.67 3.12
N GLU A 57 -10.21 -16.35 2.59
CA GLU A 57 -10.64 -16.74 1.25
C GLU A 57 -10.51 -15.57 0.27
N HIS A 58 -9.59 -15.69 -0.70
CA HIS A 58 -9.30 -14.66 -1.68
C HIS A 58 -10.31 -14.73 -2.83
N LYS A 59 -11.23 -13.76 -2.87
CA LYS A 59 -12.32 -13.69 -3.87
C LYS A 59 -12.07 -12.63 -4.94
N THR A 60 -11.58 -11.47 -4.53
CA THR A 60 -11.23 -10.37 -5.45
C THR A 60 -9.95 -9.71 -4.96
N THR A 61 -9.20 -9.10 -5.88
CA THR A 61 -8.07 -8.21 -5.55
C THR A 61 -8.48 -6.78 -5.83
N LEU A 62 -8.26 -5.89 -4.86
CA LEU A 62 -8.49 -4.46 -4.98
C LEU A 62 -7.17 -3.71 -4.86
N PHE A 63 -6.89 -2.82 -5.80
CA PHE A 63 -5.74 -1.92 -5.76
C PHE A 63 -6.05 -0.62 -6.50
N THR A 64 -5.30 0.44 -6.18
CA THR A 64 -5.30 1.68 -6.97
C THR A 64 -3.99 1.77 -7.75
N VAL A 65 -4.09 1.98 -9.05
CA VAL A 65 -2.94 2.25 -9.91
C VAL A 65 -2.75 3.76 -10.02
N TYR A 66 -1.59 4.25 -9.60
CA TYR A 66 -1.13 5.62 -9.81
C TYR A 66 -0.15 5.64 -10.99
N TYR A 67 -0.31 6.57 -11.92
CA TYR A 67 0.45 6.59 -13.17
C TYR A 67 0.68 8.01 -13.70
N PRO A 68 1.74 8.25 -14.50
CA PRO A 68 2.03 9.55 -15.07
C PRO A 68 0.99 9.93 -16.13
N VAL A 69 0.61 11.21 -16.15
CA VAL A 69 -0.32 11.78 -17.13
C VAL A 69 0.14 13.17 -17.56
N ASP A 70 -0.34 13.62 -18.71
CA ASP A 70 -0.01 14.96 -19.22
C ASP A 70 -0.50 16.07 -18.28
N LYS A 71 0.31 17.14 -18.13
CA LYS A 71 -0.01 18.32 -17.30
C LYS A 71 -1.28 19.08 -17.73
N GLY A 72 -1.83 18.75 -18.90
CA GLY A 72 -3.08 19.31 -19.43
C GLY A 72 -4.24 18.31 -19.51
N ALA A 73 -4.06 17.07 -19.02
CA ALA A 73 -5.10 16.05 -19.09
C ALA A 73 -6.38 16.54 -18.40
N ARG A 74 -7.50 16.46 -19.11
CA ARG A 74 -8.81 16.93 -18.65
C ARG A 74 -9.38 15.95 -17.63
N GLU A 75 -9.84 16.47 -16.50
CA GLU A 75 -10.52 15.70 -15.47
C GLU A 75 -12.01 15.59 -15.78
N HIS A 76 -12.53 14.37 -15.82
CA HIS A 76 -13.95 14.10 -16.09
C HIS A 76 -14.68 13.46 -14.91
N LYS A 77 -13.94 12.88 -13.96
CA LYS A 77 -14.46 12.23 -12.75
C LYS A 77 -14.05 13.01 -11.51
N ARG A 78 -14.87 12.90 -10.46
CA ARG A 78 -14.51 13.38 -9.12
C ARG A 78 -13.29 12.60 -8.63
N ARG A 79 -12.33 13.31 -8.04
CA ARG A 79 -11.14 12.70 -7.44
C ARG A 79 -11.53 11.75 -6.31
N HIS A 80 -10.71 10.71 -6.09
CA HIS A 80 -10.92 9.77 -4.99
C HIS A 80 -10.88 10.49 -3.64
N ASP A 81 -11.77 10.09 -2.75
CA ASP A 81 -11.72 10.51 -1.34
C ASP A 81 -10.53 9.79 -0.65
N TRP A 82 -9.82 10.50 0.23
CA TRP A 82 -8.72 9.90 1.01
C TRP A 82 -9.25 8.79 1.94
N ILE A 83 -10.43 8.97 2.52
CA ILE A 83 -11.17 7.90 3.20
C ILE A 83 -12.24 7.36 2.26
N ALA A 84 -12.07 6.09 1.88
CA ALA A 84 -13.03 5.40 1.04
C ALA A 84 -14.44 5.40 1.64
N ARG A 85 -15.46 5.62 0.80
CA ARG A 85 -16.86 5.60 1.23
C ARG A 85 -17.40 4.16 1.30
N PRO A 86 -18.31 3.89 2.26
CA PRO A 86 -18.85 4.80 3.27
C PRO A 86 -17.89 5.00 4.45
N ILE A 87 -17.75 6.24 4.94
CA ILE A 87 -16.87 6.60 6.08
C ILE A 87 -17.19 5.79 7.34
N SER A 88 -18.46 5.38 7.50
CA SER A 88 -18.90 4.53 8.60
C SER A 88 -18.21 3.17 8.64
N LEU A 89 -17.72 2.66 7.50
CA LEU A 89 -16.94 1.42 7.43
C LEU A 89 -15.60 1.58 8.13
N THR A 90 -14.82 2.57 7.71
CA THR A 90 -13.52 2.87 8.31
C THR A 90 -13.66 3.24 9.79
N ALA A 91 -14.70 4.01 10.13
CA ALA A 91 -14.99 4.40 11.51
C ALA A 91 -15.32 3.18 12.41
N GLU A 92 -16.14 2.24 11.93
CA GLU A 92 -16.43 1.00 12.64
C GLU A 92 -15.16 0.15 12.83
N GLY A 93 -14.31 0.10 11.81
CA GLY A 93 -12.98 -0.48 11.86
C GLY A 93 -12.11 0.06 12.98
N TYR A 94 -11.93 1.39 13.04
CA TYR A 94 -11.15 2.03 14.10
C TYR A 94 -11.77 1.85 15.48
N ALA A 95 -13.11 1.84 15.59
CA ALA A 95 -13.77 1.52 16.85
C ALA A 95 -13.49 0.07 17.30
N LYS A 96 -13.35 -0.87 16.34
CA LYS A 96 -12.97 -2.25 16.61
C LYS A 96 -11.50 -2.36 17.05
N PHE A 97 -10.57 -1.73 16.34
CA PHE A 97 -9.16 -1.62 16.76
C PHE A 97 -8.99 -1.05 18.18
N ALA A 98 -9.85 -0.09 18.56
CA ALA A 98 -9.82 0.52 19.88
C ALA A 98 -10.56 -0.30 20.97
N GLY A 99 -11.15 -1.46 20.64
CA GLY A 99 -11.88 -2.30 21.59
C GLY A 99 -13.19 -1.70 22.10
N VAL A 100 -13.73 -0.67 21.43
CA VAL A 100 -14.91 0.11 21.87
C VAL A 100 -16.06 0.04 20.87
N ASN A 101 -16.08 -0.98 20.00
CA ASN A 101 -17.06 -1.11 18.92
C ASN A 101 -18.48 -1.42 19.43
N ASN A 102 -19.34 -0.40 19.56
CA ASN A 102 -20.74 -0.56 19.93
C ASN A 102 -21.66 0.47 19.25
N PHE A 103 -22.97 0.29 19.38
CA PHE A 103 -23.98 1.11 18.70
C PHE A 103 -23.95 2.61 19.09
N ILE A 104 -23.38 2.97 20.24
CA ILE A 104 -23.23 4.37 20.69
C ILE A 104 -21.95 4.98 20.13
N VAL A 105 -20.85 4.22 20.13
CA VAL A 105 -19.53 4.71 19.72
C VAL A 105 -19.41 4.82 18.19
N ARG A 106 -20.03 3.92 17.43
CA ARG A 106 -19.96 3.93 15.95
C ARG A 106 -20.41 5.26 15.32
N PRO A 107 -21.57 5.86 15.68
CA PRO A 107 -21.97 7.16 15.15
C PRO A 107 -20.99 8.28 15.53
N ILE A 108 -20.42 8.25 16.74
CA ILE A 108 -19.45 9.25 17.22
C ILE A 108 -18.18 9.19 16.38
N PHE A 109 -17.61 8.00 16.20
CA PHE A 109 -16.43 7.80 15.36
C PHE A 109 -16.72 8.19 13.90
N THR A 110 -17.89 7.82 13.38
CA THR A 110 -18.29 8.17 12.01
C THR A 110 -18.37 9.68 11.82
N PHE A 111 -18.99 10.38 12.77
CA PHE A 111 -19.12 11.84 12.73
C PHE A 111 -17.76 12.53 12.88
N ALA A 112 -16.94 12.09 13.83
CA ALA A 112 -15.59 12.63 14.04
C ALA A 112 -14.72 12.46 12.79
N LEU A 113 -14.69 11.25 12.22
CA LEU A 113 -13.91 10.94 11.02
C LEU A 113 -14.41 11.72 9.79
N TRP A 114 -15.74 11.85 9.63
CA TRP A 114 -16.33 12.69 8.59
C TRP A 114 -15.92 14.16 8.73
N LEU A 115 -15.91 14.69 9.96
CA LEU A 115 -15.58 16.08 10.25
C LEU A 115 -14.10 16.43 9.98
N ILE A 116 -13.19 15.49 10.24
CA ILE A 116 -11.74 15.70 10.05
C ILE A 116 -11.23 15.26 8.67
N ALA A 117 -11.89 14.32 8.00
CA ALA A 117 -11.33 13.71 6.79
C ALA A 117 -12.34 13.49 5.64
N GLY A 118 -13.64 13.68 5.88
CA GLY A 118 -14.69 13.34 4.91
C GLY A 118 -14.73 14.21 3.64
N GLY A 119 -13.99 15.34 3.64
CA GLY A 119 -13.81 16.23 2.48
C GLY A 119 -12.42 16.17 1.84
N ILE A 120 -11.52 15.32 2.34
CA ILE A 120 -10.15 15.22 1.82
C ILE A 120 -10.16 14.34 0.57
N THR A 121 -9.58 14.86 -0.51
CA THR A 121 -9.41 14.13 -1.76
C THR A 121 -7.93 13.92 -2.07
N ILE A 122 -7.63 12.80 -2.71
CA ILE A 122 -6.29 12.47 -3.21
C ILE A 122 -5.98 13.36 -4.43
N PRO A 123 -4.78 13.96 -4.53
CA PRO A 123 -4.45 14.91 -5.60
C PRO A 123 -4.12 14.23 -6.94
N ALA A 124 -4.83 13.16 -7.30
CA ALA A 124 -4.68 12.41 -8.55
C ALA A 124 -5.96 12.48 -9.41
N LYS A 125 -5.79 12.50 -10.73
CA LYS A 125 -6.87 12.60 -11.72
C LYS A 125 -7.47 11.23 -11.99
N VAL A 126 -8.76 11.04 -11.73
CA VAL A 126 -9.37 9.71 -11.83
C VAL A 126 -9.70 9.36 -13.28
N ASP A 127 -9.25 8.18 -13.72
CA ASP A 127 -9.57 7.55 -15.01
C ASP A 127 -9.28 8.44 -16.23
N VAL A 128 -8.12 9.12 -16.21
CA VAL A 128 -7.61 9.87 -17.36
C VAL A 128 -6.64 8.99 -18.16
N PRO A 129 -6.42 9.25 -19.46
CA PRO A 129 -5.45 8.48 -20.25
C PRO A 129 -4.04 8.49 -19.63
N LEU A 130 -3.35 7.36 -19.74
CA LEU A 130 -1.92 7.26 -19.44
C LEU A 130 -1.14 8.25 -20.32
N LEU A 131 -0.03 8.80 -19.82
CA LEU A 131 0.85 9.70 -20.57
C LEU A 131 1.08 9.16 -22.01
N ASP A 132 0.69 9.96 -23.00
CA ASP A 132 0.84 9.62 -24.42
C ASP A 132 2.08 10.30 -24.99
N ALA A 133 3.17 9.55 -25.04
CA ALA A 133 4.46 10.02 -25.54
C ALA A 133 5.07 8.91 -26.41
N PRO A 134 5.06 9.03 -27.75
CA PRO A 134 5.46 7.95 -28.67
C PRO A 134 6.88 7.41 -28.47
N GLU A 135 7.78 8.24 -27.94
CA GLU A 135 9.19 7.87 -27.65
C GLU A 135 9.41 7.41 -26.20
N GLN A 136 8.36 7.41 -25.37
CA GLN A 136 8.48 7.07 -23.96
C GLN A 136 8.62 5.55 -23.79
N PRO A 137 9.73 5.06 -23.17
CA PRO A 137 9.86 3.64 -22.87
C PRO A 137 8.75 3.20 -21.89
N PRO A 138 8.44 1.90 -21.82
CA PRO A 138 7.48 1.37 -20.86
C PRO A 138 7.82 1.81 -19.43
N PHE A 139 6.80 2.11 -18.64
CA PHE A 139 6.96 2.64 -17.29
C PHE A 139 7.33 1.51 -16.33
N PRO A 140 8.37 1.65 -15.50
CA PRO A 140 8.66 0.62 -14.52
C PRO A 140 7.57 0.63 -13.45
N VAL A 141 7.33 -0.56 -12.91
CA VAL A 141 6.15 -0.86 -12.07
C VAL A 141 6.55 -1.16 -10.64
N MET A 142 5.82 -0.59 -9.67
CA MET A 142 5.90 -0.96 -8.27
C MET A 142 4.55 -1.50 -7.78
N VAL A 143 4.56 -2.62 -7.08
CA VAL A 143 3.40 -3.04 -6.26
C VAL A 143 3.69 -2.65 -4.81
N PHE A 144 2.81 -1.88 -4.19
CA PHE A 144 3.00 -1.32 -2.85
C PHE A 144 1.98 -1.87 -1.85
N SER A 145 2.48 -2.34 -0.71
CA SER A 145 1.68 -2.91 0.38
C SER A 145 1.64 -1.98 1.61
N HIS A 146 0.43 -1.66 2.09
CA HIS A 146 0.23 -0.76 3.23
C HIS A 146 0.52 -1.43 4.59
N GLY A 147 0.75 -0.62 5.62
CA GLY A 147 0.93 -1.08 7.02
C GLY A 147 -0.34 -1.63 7.68
N ASP A 148 -0.22 -2.01 8.96
CA ASP A 148 -1.36 -2.40 9.81
C ASP A 148 -2.21 -1.17 10.15
N ALA A 149 -3.50 -1.38 10.43
CA ALA A 149 -4.51 -0.33 10.64
C ALA A 149 -4.59 0.73 9.54
N SER A 150 -4.23 0.36 8.31
CA SER A 150 -4.10 1.23 7.15
C SER A 150 -4.77 0.61 5.91
N SER A 151 -4.71 1.30 4.78
CA SER A 151 -5.40 0.99 3.52
C SER A 151 -4.60 1.49 2.32
N ARG A 152 -5.04 1.14 1.11
CA ARG A 152 -4.43 1.60 -0.16
C ARG A 152 -4.43 3.13 -0.33
N THR A 153 -5.22 3.86 0.46
CA THR A 153 -5.35 5.32 0.38
C THR A 153 -4.53 6.06 1.44
N ASP A 154 -3.70 5.39 2.25
CA ASP A 154 -2.92 6.05 3.31
C ASP A 154 -1.48 6.41 2.92
N TYR A 155 -1.05 6.08 1.71
CA TYR A 155 0.31 6.33 1.19
C TYR A 155 0.28 7.11 -0.13
N THR A 156 -0.82 7.83 -0.39
CA THR A 156 -1.10 8.43 -1.70
C THR A 156 -0.10 9.50 -2.09
N ASN A 157 0.53 10.16 -1.12
CA ASN A 157 1.60 11.12 -1.39
C ASN A 157 2.87 10.42 -1.86
N PHE A 158 3.32 9.37 -1.17
CA PHE A 158 4.50 8.60 -1.58
C PHE A 158 4.31 7.98 -2.98
N VAL A 159 3.23 7.22 -3.19
CA VAL A 159 3.00 6.53 -4.46
C VAL A 159 2.72 7.49 -5.61
N GLY A 160 2.06 8.63 -5.35
CA GLY A 160 1.82 9.66 -6.34
C GLY A 160 3.08 10.49 -6.66
N GLU A 161 3.94 10.76 -5.69
CA GLU A 161 5.26 11.36 -5.96
C GLU A 161 6.09 10.45 -6.86
N MET A 162 6.10 9.14 -6.63
CA MET A 162 6.71 8.19 -7.56
C MET A 162 6.05 8.27 -8.93
N ALA A 163 4.71 8.21 -9.02
CA ALA A 163 4.02 8.28 -10.32
C ALA A 163 4.34 9.56 -11.12
N SER A 164 4.42 10.71 -10.44
CA SER A 164 4.79 12.00 -11.05
C SER A 164 6.22 12.04 -11.62
N ARG A 165 7.08 11.07 -11.27
CA ARG A 165 8.44 10.89 -11.80
C ARG A 165 8.54 9.88 -12.95
N GLY A 166 7.40 9.36 -13.40
CA GLY A 166 7.34 8.44 -14.56
C GLY A 166 7.28 6.98 -14.14
N TYR A 167 6.57 6.70 -13.06
CA TYR A 167 6.42 5.36 -12.51
C TYR A 167 4.95 4.92 -12.48
N VAL A 168 4.71 3.62 -12.59
CA VAL A 168 3.38 3.07 -12.34
C VAL A 168 3.40 2.36 -11.00
N VAL A 169 2.56 2.79 -10.06
CA VAL A 169 2.52 2.23 -8.70
C VAL A 169 1.13 1.69 -8.39
N ALA A 170 1.03 0.39 -8.12
CA ALA A 170 -0.21 -0.27 -7.70
C ALA A 170 -0.22 -0.42 -6.18
N ALA A 171 -1.02 0.41 -5.49
CA ALA A 171 -1.23 0.32 -4.05
C ALA A 171 -2.34 -0.69 -3.73
N VAL A 172 -2.00 -1.81 -3.11
CA VAL A 172 -2.91 -2.93 -2.82
C VAL A 172 -3.73 -2.63 -1.58
N GLU A 173 -5.03 -2.92 -1.60
CA GLU A 173 -5.88 -3.00 -0.41
C GLU A 173 -5.91 -4.43 0.09
N HIS A 174 -5.43 -4.66 1.32
CA HIS A 174 -5.43 -5.99 1.91
C HIS A 174 -6.70 -6.28 2.69
N ARG A 175 -7.22 -7.51 2.54
CA ARG A 175 -8.42 -8.00 3.25
C ARG A 175 -8.14 -9.10 4.26
N ASP A 176 -6.91 -9.17 4.72
CA ASP A 176 -6.39 -10.05 5.77
C ASP A 176 -6.80 -9.64 7.20
N GLY A 177 -7.75 -8.71 7.35
CA GLY A 177 -8.18 -8.18 8.65
C GLY A 177 -7.21 -7.17 9.27
N SER A 178 -6.15 -6.75 8.58
CA SER A 178 -5.20 -5.73 9.08
C SER A 178 -5.62 -4.28 8.79
N GLY A 179 -6.54 -4.06 7.83
CA GLY A 179 -7.09 -2.73 7.57
C GLY A 179 -8.28 -2.39 8.46
N PRO A 180 -8.64 -1.10 8.62
CA PRO A 180 -9.84 -0.69 9.36
C PRO A 180 -11.12 -1.22 8.67
N GLY A 181 -11.15 -1.20 7.35
CA GLY A 181 -12.17 -1.94 6.62
C GLY A 181 -12.13 -1.70 5.13
N SER A 182 -12.54 -2.73 4.38
CA SER A 182 -12.60 -2.75 2.93
C SER A 182 -14.00 -3.18 2.49
N LEU A 183 -14.55 -2.52 1.48
CA LEU A 183 -15.82 -2.89 0.88
C LEU A 183 -15.54 -3.73 -0.36
N MET A 184 -15.76 -5.04 -0.28
CA MET A 184 -15.59 -5.97 -1.39
C MET A 184 -16.79 -5.94 -2.32
N ARG A 185 -16.53 -5.81 -3.61
CA ARG A 185 -17.54 -5.73 -4.68
C ARG A 185 -17.27 -6.76 -5.76
N ILE A 186 -18.32 -7.50 -6.08
CA ILE A 186 -18.37 -8.41 -7.22
C ILE A 186 -19.62 -8.05 -8.01
N LYS A 187 -19.50 -7.84 -9.32
CA LYS A 187 -20.64 -7.50 -10.17
C LYS A 187 -21.73 -8.57 -10.05
N GLY A 188 -22.94 -8.14 -9.71
CA GLY A 188 -24.09 -9.03 -9.54
C GLY A 188 -24.21 -9.65 -8.14
N GLU A 189 -23.29 -9.38 -7.22
CA GLU A 189 -23.38 -9.81 -5.82
C GLU A 189 -23.56 -8.62 -4.87
N PRO A 190 -24.16 -8.81 -3.68
CA PRO A 190 -24.19 -7.79 -2.65
C PRO A 190 -22.79 -7.39 -2.17
N ASP A 191 -22.56 -6.10 -1.98
CA ASP A 191 -21.34 -5.56 -1.36
C ASP A 191 -21.10 -6.23 0.01
N ARG A 192 -19.89 -6.73 0.24
CA ARG A 192 -19.48 -7.31 1.53
C ARG A 192 -18.53 -6.38 2.28
N ARG A 193 -18.83 -6.11 3.54
CA ARG A 193 -17.97 -5.33 4.44
C ARG A 193 -16.98 -6.27 5.09
N ILE A 194 -15.70 -6.06 4.81
CA ILE A 194 -14.60 -6.74 5.52
C ILE A 194 -14.05 -5.73 6.53
N LEU A 195 -14.13 -6.05 7.81
CA LEU A 195 -13.63 -5.22 8.90
C LEU A 195 -12.34 -5.83 9.45
N HIS A 196 -11.62 -5.05 10.25
CA HIS A 196 -10.57 -5.57 11.11
C HIS A 196 -11.05 -6.82 11.90
N PHE A 197 -10.17 -7.78 12.14
CA PHE A 197 -10.41 -8.89 13.07
C PHE A 197 -9.13 -9.33 13.76
N GLU A 198 -9.30 -9.97 14.92
CA GLU A 198 -8.21 -10.43 15.79
C GLU A 198 -8.14 -11.96 15.85
N ASP A 199 -7.00 -12.50 16.31
CA ASP A 199 -6.76 -13.93 16.49
C ASP A 199 -7.80 -14.60 17.41
N GLY A 200 -8.28 -13.88 18.43
CA GLY A 200 -9.35 -14.31 19.32
C GLY A 200 -10.69 -14.61 18.63
N GLU A 201 -10.93 -14.10 17.43
CA GLU A 201 -12.15 -14.30 16.65
C GLU A 201 -12.08 -15.54 15.74
N LEU A 202 -10.91 -16.16 15.62
CA LEU A 202 -10.64 -17.22 14.65
C LEU A 202 -10.39 -18.60 15.29
N GLU A 203 -10.83 -19.64 14.60
CA GLU A 203 -10.52 -21.03 14.90
C GLU A 203 -9.71 -21.65 13.77
N SER A 204 -8.74 -22.51 14.12
CA SER A 204 -7.84 -23.12 13.13
C SER A 204 -7.11 -24.34 13.70
N VAL A 205 -6.49 -25.12 12.80
CA VAL A 205 -5.60 -26.23 13.13
C VAL A 205 -4.22 -25.96 12.49
N PRO A 206 -3.11 -25.90 13.25
CA PRO A 206 -3.02 -25.95 14.72
C PRO A 206 -3.78 -24.77 15.38
N PRO A 207 -4.05 -24.81 16.70
CA PRO A 207 -4.82 -23.79 17.40
C PRO A 207 -4.34 -22.37 17.10
N MET A 208 -5.29 -21.44 16.96
CA MET A 208 -4.98 -20.06 16.62
C MET A 208 -4.16 -19.41 17.74
N ASP A 209 -3.01 -18.85 17.37
CA ASP A 209 -2.20 -17.98 18.20
C ASP A 209 -1.72 -16.78 17.36
N ARG A 210 -1.05 -15.83 18.01
CA ARG A 210 -0.55 -14.63 17.33
C ARG A 210 0.43 -14.93 16.19
N ALA A 211 1.25 -15.98 16.30
CA ALA A 211 2.24 -16.32 15.29
C ALA A 211 1.56 -16.93 14.05
N LYS A 212 0.63 -17.86 14.26
CA LYS A 212 -0.20 -18.43 13.21
C LYS A 212 -1.08 -17.35 12.55
N PHE A 213 -1.68 -16.47 13.33
CA PHE A 213 -2.49 -15.37 12.79
C PHE A 213 -1.66 -14.50 11.84
N LYS A 214 -0.45 -14.10 12.25
CA LYS A 214 0.44 -13.32 11.39
C LYS A 214 0.92 -14.09 10.16
N TYR A 215 1.14 -15.40 10.29
CA TYR A 215 1.42 -16.26 9.13
C TYR A 215 0.25 -16.27 8.14
N ASP A 216 -0.98 -16.47 8.61
CA ASP A 216 -2.17 -16.53 7.77
C ASP A 216 -2.42 -15.18 7.08
N GLN A 217 -2.25 -14.07 7.79
CA GLN A 217 -2.32 -12.72 7.21
C GLN A 217 -1.26 -12.51 6.12
N LEU A 218 0.00 -12.87 6.37
CA LEU A 218 1.08 -12.72 5.39
C LEU A 218 0.88 -13.60 4.15
N ALA A 219 0.36 -14.82 4.32
CA ALA A 219 0.01 -15.69 3.20
C ALA A 219 -1.10 -15.07 2.34
N PHE A 220 -2.07 -14.41 2.96
CA PHE A 220 -3.14 -13.70 2.26
C PHE A 220 -2.61 -12.48 1.49
N ARG A 221 -1.75 -11.68 2.13
CA ARG A 221 -1.09 -10.53 1.48
C ARG A 221 -0.25 -10.95 0.26
N ASP A 222 0.49 -12.06 0.38
CA ASP A 222 1.26 -12.64 -0.73
C ASP A 222 0.33 -12.98 -1.92
N ALA A 223 -0.79 -13.64 -1.66
CA ALA A 223 -1.78 -13.95 -2.70
C ALA A 223 -2.34 -12.69 -3.38
N GLU A 224 -2.65 -11.63 -2.61
CA GLU A 224 -3.17 -10.36 -3.15
C GLU A 224 -2.11 -9.59 -3.95
N ILE A 225 -0.85 -9.56 -3.49
CA ILE A 225 0.28 -8.94 -4.19
C ILE A 225 0.53 -9.67 -5.52
N LEU A 226 0.66 -10.99 -5.52
CA LEU A 226 0.93 -11.78 -6.72
C LEU A 226 -0.23 -11.72 -7.72
N HIS A 227 -1.47 -11.69 -7.26
CA HIS A 227 -2.60 -11.48 -8.15
C HIS A 227 -2.62 -10.06 -8.73
N THR A 228 -2.21 -9.04 -7.98
CA THR A 228 -2.02 -7.68 -8.51
C THR A 228 -0.99 -7.68 -9.65
N VAL A 229 0.14 -8.37 -9.48
CA VAL A 229 1.15 -8.54 -10.54
C VAL A 229 0.55 -9.24 -11.76
N ALA A 230 -0.24 -10.29 -11.57
CA ALA A 230 -0.90 -11.01 -12.67
C ALA A 230 -1.89 -10.12 -13.45
N VAL A 231 -2.65 -9.27 -12.76
CA VAL A 231 -3.59 -8.33 -13.41
C VAL A 231 -2.83 -7.25 -14.20
N LEU A 232 -1.75 -6.70 -13.64
CA LEU A 232 -0.89 -5.74 -14.35
C LEU A 232 -0.23 -6.39 -15.58
N ARG A 233 0.17 -7.66 -15.48
CA ARG A 233 0.65 -8.46 -16.60
C ARG A 233 -0.41 -8.61 -17.70
N ALA A 234 -1.63 -9.00 -17.34
CA ALA A 234 -2.72 -9.12 -18.29
C ALA A 234 -3.03 -7.79 -19.02
N ILE A 235 -3.03 -6.66 -18.30
CA ILE A 235 -3.17 -5.33 -18.90
C ILE A 235 -2.06 -5.06 -19.92
N ASN A 236 -0.80 -5.32 -19.54
CA ASN A 236 0.36 -5.10 -20.40
C ASN A 236 0.36 -6.01 -21.64
N GLU A 237 -0.21 -7.21 -21.53
CA GLU A 237 -0.36 -8.18 -22.63
C GLU A 237 -1.58 -7.88 -23.54
N GLY A 238 -2.29 -6.76 -23.30
CA GLY A 238 -3.39 -6.30 -24.14
C GLY A 238 -4.78 -6.70 -23.67
N GLN A 239 -4.93 -7.27 -22.48
CA GLN A 239 -6.22 -7.66 -21.89
C GLN A 239 -6.87 -6.52 -21.06
N GLY A 240 -6.47 -5.26 -21.29
CA GLY A 240 -6.95 -4.12 -20.52
C GLY A 240 -8.47 -3.89 -20.61
N GLU A 241 -9.08 -4.17 -21.77
CA GLU A 241 -10.55 -4.09 -21.93
C GLU A 241 -11.28 -5.17 -21.12
N ASP A 242 -10.70 -6.38 -21.02
CA ASP A 242 -11.27 -7.47 -20.23
C ASP A 242 -11.20 -7.14 -18.73
N VAL A 243 -10.06 -6.59 -18.28
CA VAL A 243 -9.90 -6.09 -16.91
C VAL A 243 -10.90 -4.97 -16.61
N TYR A 244 -11.09 -4.02 -17.51
CA TYR A 244 -12.11 -2.97 -17.38
C TYR A 244 -13.53 -3.55 -17.25
N ARG A 245 -13.86 -4.52 -18.09
CA ARG A 245 -15.16 -5.20 -18.07
C ARG A 245 -15.38 -5.98 -16.78
N LEU A 246 -14.35 -6.56 -16.18
CA LEU A 246 -14.44 -7.27 -14.90
C LEU A 246 -14.40 -6.32 -13.69
N ASN A 247 -13.81 -5.14 -13.84
CA ASN A 247 -13.59 -4.19 -12.74
C ASN A 247 -14.91 -3.73 -12.11
N SER A 248 -15.08 -4.02 -10.81
CA SER A 248 -16.26 -3.63 -10.02
C SER A 248 -16.27 -2.16 -9.59
N ARG A 249 -15.21 -1.39 -9.89
CA ARG A 249 -15.07 0.03 -9.50
C ARG A 249 -15.54 1.02 -10.57
N HIS A 250 -15.91 0.54 -11.76
CA HIS A 250 -16.35 1.37 -12.89
C HIS A 250 -15.30 2.43 -13.33
N GLU A 251 -14.02 2.08 -13.22
CA GLU A 251 -12.87 2.88 -13.65
C GLU A 251 -11.94 2.04 -14.54
N GLY A 252 -11.02 2.67 -15.24
CA GLY A 252 -10.08 2.02 -16.14
C GLY A 252 -10.54 1.97 -17.59
N ALA A 253 -11.32 2.96 -18.04
CA ALA A 253 -11.85 3.00 -19.42
C ALA A 253 -10.74 3.04 -20.49
N HIS A 254 -9.55 3.49 -20.09
CA HIS A 254 -8.36 3.61 -20.92
C HIS A 254 -7.37 2.44 -20.75
N LEU A 255 -7.67 1.40 -19.96
CA LEU A 255 -6.75 0.28 -19.75
C LEU A 255 -6.44 -0.48 -21.05
N ARG A 256 -7.34 -0.43 -22.05
CA ARG A 256 -7.11 -0.99 -23.39
C ARG A 256 -5.84 -0.44 -24.07
N ASP A 257 -5.46 0.79 -23.75
CA ASP A 257 -4.35 1.53 -24.38
C ASP A 257 -3.01 1.28 -23.65
N TRP A 258 -2.98 0.41 -22.64
CA TRP A 258 -1.81 0.16 -21.79
C TRP A 258 -0.96 -1.04 -22.28
N ALA A 259 -1.35 -1.68 -23.38
CA ALA A 259 -0.61 -2.79 -23.96
C ALA A 259 0.85 -2.38 -24.24
N GLY A 260 1.81 -3.14 -23.71
CA GLY A 260 3.24 -2.88 -23.83
C GLY A 260 3.74 -1.61 -23.13
N ARG A 261 2.93 -0.96 -22.29
CA ARG A 261 3.29 0.29 -21.61
C ARG A 261 3.90 0.08 -20.22
N LEU A 262 3.90 -1.14 -19.69
CA LEU A 262 4.43 -1.49 -18.37
C LEU A 262 5.72 -2.31 -18.49
N ASP A 263 6.81 -1.80 -17.91
CA ASP A 263 8.08 -2.53 -17.78
C ASP A 263 8.04 -3.43 -16.54
N LEU A 264 7.41 -4.59 -16.72
CA LEU A 264 7.34 -5.63 -15.69
C LEU A 264 8.67 -6.36 -15.48
N GLY A 265 9.65 -6.16 -16.37
CA GLY A 265 11.00 -6.69 -16.20
C GLY A 265 11.82 -5.89 -15.18
N ASN A 266 11.39 -4.69 -14.82
CA ASN A 266 11.95 -3.87 -13.74
C ASN A 266 10.95 -3.67 -12.59
N LEU A 267 10.07 -4.66 -12.39
CA LEU A 267 9.07 -4.61 -11.33
C LEU A 267 9.73 -4.64 -9.94
N THR A 268 9.24 -3.81 -9.03
CA THR A 268 9.62 -3.85 -7.62
C THR A 268 8.41 -4.14 -6.74
N ILE A 269 8.64 -4.77 -5.60
CA ILE A 269 7.62 -4.93 -4.55
C ILE A 269 8.06 -4.11 -3.35
N GLY A 270 7.21 -3.16 -2.97
CA GLY A 270 7.47 -2.26 -1.86
C GLY A 270 6.40 -2.37 -0.77
N GLY A 271 6.73 -1.87 0.41
CA GLY A 271 5.74 -1.72 1.46
C GLY A 271 6.29 -1.04 2.70
N HIS A 272 5.37 -0.69 3.59
CA HIS A 272 5.67 -0.05 4.87
C HIS A 272 5.12 -0.87 6.05
N SER A 273 5.85 -0.95 7.16
CA SER A 273 5.40 -1.60 8.39
C SER A 273 4.99 -3.07 8.17
N PHE A 274 3.73 -3.45 8.40
CA PHE A 274 3.25 -4.79 8.05
C PHE A 274 3.32 -5.08 6.56
N GLY A 275 3.10 -4.07 5.71
CA GLY A 275 3.27 -4.20 4.27
C GLY A 275 4.73 -4.38 3.84
N ALA A 276 5.69 -3.86 4.60
CA ALA A 276 7.10 -4.18 4.37
C ALA A 276 7.39 -5.68 4.63
N THR A 277 6.79 -6.26 5.68
CA THR A 277 6.88 -7.72 5.91
C THR A 277 6.16 -8.52 4.83
N GLY A 278 4.99 -8.06 4.37
CA GLY A 278 4.28 -8.65 3.23
C GLY A 278 5.08 -8.59 1.92
N ALA A 279 5.77 -7.48 1.65
CA ALA A 279 6.65 -7.34 0.51
C ALA A 279 7.81 -8.34 0.57
N LEU A 280 8.49 -8.46 1.72
CA LEU A 280 9.56 -9.45 1.94
C LEU A 280 9.06 -10.90 1.77
N GLN A 281 7.82 -11.18 2.19
CA GLN A 281 7.18 -12.47 1.99
C GLN A 281 6.98 -12.76 0.49
N ALA A 282 6.42 -11.82 -0.27
CA ALA A 282 6.19 -11.99 -1.70
C ALA A 282 7.50 -12.15 -2.50
N LEU A 283 8.59 -11.50 -2.05
CA LEU A 283 9.91 -11.58 -2.68
C LEU A 283 10.63 -12.93 -2.51
N LYS A 284 10.09 -13.87 -1.74
CA LYS A 284 10.71 -15.19 -1.46
C LYS A 284 11.12 -15.96 -2.71
N HIS A 285 10.36 -15.82 -3.80
CA HIS A 285 10.56 -16.55 -5.05
C HIS A 285 10.79 -15.62 -6.23
N ALA A 286 11.28 -14.41 -5.97
CA ALA A 286 11.63 -13.44 -6.99
C ALA A 286 13.14 -13.52 -7.33
N PRO A 287 13.54 -13.39 -8.61
CA PRO A 287 12.67 -13.36 -9.79
C PRO A 287 12.21 -14.78 -10.19
N SER A 288 10.97 -14.90 -10.67
CA SER A 288 10.39 -16.10 -11.29
C SER A 288 9.30 -15.74 -12.29
N ASP A 289 8.77 -16.71 -13.03
CA ASP A 289 7.66 -16.50 -13.97
C ASP A 289 6.43 -15.91 -13.28
N VAL A 290 6.14 -16.36 -12.06
CA VAL A 290 5.00 -15.89 -11.25
C VAL A 290 5.29 -14.52 -10.64
N ASN A 291 6.51 -14.31 -10.14
CA ASN A 291 6.92 -13.03 -9.54
C ASN A 291 8.16 -12.47 -10.25
N PRO A 292 8.00 -11.60 -11.27
CA PRO A 292 9.12 -11.05 -12.04
C PRO A 292 9.86 -9.93 -11.30
N ALA A 293 9.58 -9.70 -10.01
CA ALA A 293 10.21 -8.62 -9.26
C ALA A 293 11.74 -8.76 -9.27
N VAL A 294 12.42 -7.63 -9.49
CA VAL A 294 13.89 -7.54 -9.52
C VAL A 294 14.45 -6.80 -8.31
N GLY A 295 13.60 -6.36 -7.39
CA GLY A 295 14.04 -5.70 -6.17
C GLY A 295 12.90 -5.40 -5.19
N GLY A 296 13.27 -5.09 -3.96
CA GLY A 296 12.35 -4.73 -2.89
C GLY A 296 12.61 -3.36 -2.30
N ILE A 297 11.55 -2.62 -1.97
CA ILE A 297 11.61 -1.32 -1.26
C ILE A 297 10.89 -1.42 0.07
N ILE A 298 11.64 -1.47 1.15
CA ILE A 298 11.18 -1.95 2.45
C ILE A 298 11.30 -0.83 3.48
N PHE A 299 10.18 -0.25 3.88
CA PHE A 299 10.14 0.84 4.85
C PHE A 299 9.71 0.36 6.22
N ASP A 300 10.55 0.57 7.24
CA ASP A 300 10.29 0.19 8.63
C ASP A 300 9.58 -1.17 8.80
N PRO A 301 10.22 -2.33 8.47
CA PRO A 301 9.61 -3.64 8.66
C PRO A 301 8.98 -3.76 10.04
N GLY A 302 7.71 -4.18 10.11
CA GLY A 302 6.93 -4.08 11.33
C GLY A 302 7.45 -4.97 12.47
N LYS A 303 7.54 -4.43 13.69
CA LYS A 303 8.11 -5.12 14.87
C LYS A 303 7.23 -6.24 15.44
N GLN A 304 6.00 -6.38 14.94
CA GLN A 304 5.04 -7.39 15.40
C GLN A 304 4.30 -8.05 14.23
N SER A 305 4.92 -8.01 13.05
CA SER A 305 4.31 -8.31 11.76
C SER A 305 4.52 -9.74 11.29
N GLY A 306 4.90 -10.67 12.18
CA GLY A 306 5.37 -11.99 11.78
C GLY A 306 6.89 -12.03 11.59
N PRO A 307 7.48 -13.24 11.49
CA PRO A 307 8.89 -13.40 11.15
C PRO A 307 9.18 -12.80 9.76
N LEU A 308 10.33 -12.14 9.62
CA LEU A 308 10.77 -11.63 8.32
C LEU A 308 11.33 -12.78 7.47
N ASN A 309 10.95 -12.84 6.21
CA ASN A 309 11.55 -13.80 5.29
C ASN A 309 13.02 -13.43 5.03
N ALA A 310 13.93 -14.30 5.46
CA ALA A 310 15.38 -14.10 5.32
C ALA A 310 15.95 -14.62 4.00
N VAL A 311 15.17 -15.35 3.19
CA VAL A 311 15.60 -15.91 1.90
C VAL A 311 15.03 -15.02 0.80
N ILE A 312 15.86 -14.07 0.38
CA ILE A 312 15.58 -13.09 -0.66
C ILE A 312 16.81 -13.03 -1.54
N ASP A 313 16.57 -13.16 -2.84
CA ASP A 313 17.61 -13.28 -3.86
C ASP A 313 17.59 -12.09 -4.82
N VAL A 314 16.85 -11.03 -4.50
CA VAL A 314 16.87 -9.75 -5.23
C VAL A 314 17.46 -8.63 -4.37
N PRO A 315 18.03 -7.58 -4.99
CA PRO A 315 18.41 -6.35 -4.30
C PRO A 315 17.30 -5.77 -3.40
N LEU A 316 17.69 -5.26 -2.23
CA LEU A 316 16.78 -4.59 -1.29
C LEU A 316 17.23 -3.16 -1.00
N LEU A 317 16.30 -2.21 -1.07
CA LEU A 317 16.37 -0.96 -0.34
C LEU A 317 15.59 -1.12 0.95
N ILE A 318 16.25 -0.90 2.07
CA ILE A 318 15.64 -0.89 3.39
C ILE A 318 15.88 0.49 4.01
N VAL A 319 14.79 1.17 4.37
CA VAL A 319 14.86 2.47 5.05
C VAL A 319 14.13 2.38 6.37
N HIS A 320 14.87 2.55 7.47
CA HIS A 320 14.30 2.74 8.78
C HIS A 320 14.04 4.23 9.06
N SER A 321 12.98 4.56 9.80
CA SER A 321 12.84 5.86 10.43
C SER A 321 13.73 5.95 11.68
N ASN A 322 14.10 7.18 12.05
CA ASN A 322 14.93 7.43 13.23
C ASN A 322 14.32 6.82 14.50
N THR A 323 13.00 6.97 14.68
CA THR A 323 12.30 6.39 15.84
C THR A 323 12.30 4.86 15.86
N TRP A 324 12.30 4.23 14.68
CA TRP A 324 12.31 2.77 14.56
C TRP A 324 13.65 2.18 14.99
N SER A 325 14.75 2.85 14.61
CA SER A 325 16.13 2.45 14.92
C SER A 325 16.62 2.90 16.30
N LYS A 326 16.07 3.97 16.89
CA LYS A 326 16.58 4.58 18.15
C LYS A 326 16.43 3.66 19.37
N HIS A 327 15.42 2.80 19.39
CA HIS A 327 15.13 1.94 20.52
C HIS A 327 15.33 0.48 20.15
N GLU A 328 16.20 -0.21 20.90
CA GLU A 328 16.27 -1.66 20.86
C GLU A 328 14.91 -2.24 21.23
N SER A 329 14.46 -3.19 20.41
CA SER A 329 13.18 -3.86 20.58
C SER A 329 13.37 -5.31 20.21
N ALA A 330 12.88 -6.19 21.09
CA ALA A 330 12.88 -7.62 20.82
C ALA A 330 11.92 -7.92 19.66
N PHE A 331 12.38 -8.76 18.75
CA PHE A 331 11.70 -9.20 17.54
C PHE A 331 11.97 -10.69 17.37
N TYR A 332 11.00 -11.52 17.72
CA TYR A 332 11.11 -12.99 17.64
C TYR A 332 12.41 -13.54 18.24
N GLY A 333 12.76 -13.06 19.44
CA GLY A 333 13.94 -13.50 20.20
C GLY A 333 15.25 -12.79 19.86
N ARG A 334 15.24 -11.78 18.98
CA ARG A 334 16.44 -11.04 18.55
C ARG A 334 16.20 -9.53 18.51
N PRO A 335 17.24 -8.67 18.51
CA PRO A 335 17.05 -7.25 18.26
C PRO A 335 16.49 -7.01 16.84
N HIS A 336 15.45 -6.18 16.73
CA HIS A 336 14.81 -5.87 15.46
C HIS A 336 15.80 -5.30 14.42
N PHE A 337 16.60 -4.31 14.81
CA PHE A 337 17.59 -3.67 13.93
C PHE A 337 18.57 -4.70 13.33
N ASP A 338 19.12 -5.59 14.17
CA ASP A 338 20.04 -6.63 13.70
C ASP A 338 19.36 -7.63 12.78
N THR A 339 18.11 -8.01 13.10
CA THR A 339 17.33 -8.92 12.25
C THR A 339 17.11 -8.32 10.86
N VAL A 340 16.76 -7.04 10.76
CA VAL A 340 16.56 -6.38 9.47
C VAL A 340 17.88 -6.15 8.74
N LYS A 341 18.94 -5.72 9.44
CA LYS A 341 20.28 -5.56 8.87
C LYS A 341 20.78 -6.87 8.27
N GLU A 342 20.50 -8.00 8.91
CA GLU A 342 20.84 -9.31 8.40
C GLU A 342 20.11 -9.71 7.12
N LEU A 343 18.94 -9.13 6.82
CA LEU A 343 18.29 -9.33 5.52
C LEU A 343 19.17 -8.79 4.39
N ALA A 344 19.60 -7.52 4.52
CA ALA A 344 20.48 -6.88 3.54
C ALA A 344 21.82 -7.62 3.42
N LEU A 345 22.44 -7.98 4.55
CA LEU A 345 23.68 -8.76 4.54
C LEU A 345 23.47 -10.17 3.94
N GLY A 346 22.31 -10.78 4.16
CA GLY A 346 21.94 -12.08 3.61
C GLY A 346 21.90 -12.08 2.09
N VAL A 347 21.30 -11.04 1.49
CA VAL A 347 21.31 -10.85 0.03
C VAL A 347 22.75 -10.76 -0.49
N LEU A 348 23.56 -9.88 0.11
CA LEU A 348 24.96 -9.67 -0.31
C LEU A 348 25.83 -10.94 -0.19
N ARG A 349 25.58 -11.76 0.83
CA ARG A 349 26.32 -13.04 1.02
C ARG A 349 25.89 -14.11 0.03
N ARG A 350 24.59 -14.20 -0.28
CA ARG A 350 24.06 -15.21 -1.20
C ARG A 350 24.42 -14.88 -2.65
N ILE A 351 24.32 -13.61 -3.04
CA ILE A 351 24.54 -13.15 -4.40
C ILE A 351 25.48 -11.94 -4.38
N PRO A 352 26.80 -12.16 -4.47
CA PRO A 352 27.80 -11.08 -4.37
C PRO A 352 27.70 -9.99 -5.45
N SER A 353 27.02 -10.27 -6.56
CA SER A 353 26.75 -9.31 -7.64
C SER A 353 25.56 -8.39 -7.36
N HIS A 354 24.73 -8.69 -6.35
CA HIS A 354 23.63 -7.82 -5.94
C HIS A 354 24.10 -6.75 -4.97
N ALA A 355 23.39 -5.63 -4.93
CA ALA A 355 23.51 -4.63 -3.88
C ALA A 355 22.28 -4.67 -2.96
N SER A 356 22.47 -4.30 -1.70
CA SER A 356 21.36 -4.03 -0.78
C SER A 356 21.71 -2.83 0.08
N TRP A 357 20.80 -1.87 0.14
CA TRP A 357 20.99 -0.60 0.82
C TRP A 357 20.21 -0.66 2.12
N PHE A 358 20.90 -0.45 3.25
CA PHE A 358 20.28 -0.40 4.56
C PHE A 358 20.56 0.97 5.20
N LEU A 359 19.51 1.77 5.34
CA LEU A 359 19.59 3.19 5.68
C LEU A 359 18.70 3.50 6.88
N THR A 360 19.07 4.53 7.63
CA THR A 360 18.18 5.16 8.62
C THR A 360 17.96 6.61 8.23
N SER A 361 16.70 6.98 8.01
CA SER A 361 16.26 8.35 7.75
C SER A 361 16.24 9.12 9.08
N ILE A 362 17.17 10.05 9.26
CA ILE A 362 17.34 10.79 10.52
C ILE A 362 16.25 11.85 10.67
N GLY A 363 15.73 11.99 11.90
CA GLY A 363 14.68 12.97 12.22
C GLY A 363 13.27 12.59 11.80
N THR A 364 13.06 11.40 11.20
CA THR A 364 11.74 10.88 10.83
C THR A 364 11.18 9.91 11.87
N SER A 365 9.87 9.70 11.81
CA SER A 365 9.15 8.73 12.62
C SER A 365 8.47 7.67 11.76
N HIS A 366 7.97 6.60 12.38
CA HIS A 366 7.33 5.51 11.66
C HIS A 366 6.27 5.94 10.64
N PRO A 367 5.31 6.82 10.97
CA PRO A 367 4.30 7.23 10.00
C PRO A 367 4.81 8.23 8.94
N SER A 368 6.08 8.68 8.97
CA SER A 368 6.60 9.74 8.08
C SER A 368 6.47 9.43 6.59
N VAL A 369 6.40 8.17 6.19
CA VAL A 369 6.20 7.74 4.79
C VAL A 369 4.72 7.60 4.40
N SER A 370 3.79 7.77 5.35
CA SER A 370 2.34 7.77 5.11
C SER A 370 1.80 9.20 4.94
N ASP A 371 0.54 9.31 4.54
CA ASP A 371 -0.17 10.57 4.40
C ASP A 371 -0.50 11.21 5.76
N ALA A 372 -0.56 10.43 6.85
CA ALA A 372 -1.07 10.89 8.14
C ALA A 372 -0.31 12.13 8.68
N PRO A 373 1.03 12.19 8.67
CA PRO A 373 1.75 13.38 9.09
C PRO A 373 1.53 14.62 8.20
N LEU A 374 1.14 14.44 6.93
CA LEU A 374 0.88 15.56 6.00
C LEU A 374 -0.50 16.17 6.25
N LEU A 375 -1.46 15.34 6.65
CA LEU A 375 -2.82 15.74 7.00
C LEU A 375 -2.89 16.41 8.37
N GLU A 376 -2.18 15.85 9.35
CA GLU A 376 -2.19 16.30 10.76
C GLU A 376 -0.76 16.54 11.29
N PRO A 377 -0.04 17.56 10.76
CA PRO A 377 1.37 17.80 11.09
C PRO A 377 1.60 18.19 12.56
N LEU A 378 0.59 18.75 13.24
CA LEU A 378 0.71 19.24 14.62
C LEU A 378 0.47 18.13 15.66
N LEU A 379 -0.49 17.23 15.44
CA LEU A 379 -0.79 16.12 16.35
C LEU A 379 0.29 15.04 16.32
N LEU A 380 0.92 14.80 15.15
CA LEU A 380 1.91 13.73 14.97
C LEU A 380 3.34 14.19 15.28
N SER A 381 3.71 15.45 15.05
CA SER A 381 5.05 15.93 15.46
C SER A 381 5.24 15.90 16.99
N TRP A 382 4.17 16.16 17.75
CA TRP A 382 4.20 16.13 19.22
C TRP A 382 4.20 14.71 19.81
N THR A 383 3.56 13.75 19.15
CA THR A 383 3.39 12.37 19.65
C THR A 383 4.41 11.37 19.10
N THR A 384 4.99 11.63 17.92
CA THR A 384 5.88 10.68 17.24
C THR A 384 7.38 10.98 17.41
N GLY A 385 7.75 12.15 17.96
CA GLY A 385 9.16 12.52 18.16
C GLY A 385 9.94 12.81 16.87
N SER A 386 9.25 13.02 15.74
CA SER A 386 9.85 13.50 14.49
C SER A 386 10.36 14.94 14.65
N SER A 387 11.61 15.20 14.25
CA SER A 387 12.20 16.54 14.25
C SER A 387 12.32 17.16 12.86
N LEU A 388 12.22 16.33 11.81
CA LEU A 388 12.24 16.78 10.42
C LEU A 388 10.86 17.30 10.00
N ASN A 389 10.85 18.31 9.12
CA ASN A 389 9.61 18.78 8.49
C ASN A 389 8.96 17.64 7.70
N THR A 390 7.65 17.44 7.86
CA THR A 390 6.95 16.32 7.23
C THR A 390 7.13 16.24 5.72
N LYS A 391 7.09 17.37 5.01
CA LYS A 391 7.23 17.36 3.54
C LYS A 391 8.64 16.96 3.13
N GLU A 392 9.65 17.40 3.87
CA GLU A 392 11.03 16.99 3.62
C GLU A 392 11.25 15.52 3.99
N ALA A 393 10.67 15.04 5.10
CA ALA A 393 10.71 13.62 5.46
C ALA A 393 10.17 12.72 4.34
N MET A 394 8.99 13.05 3.82
CA MET A 394 8.39 12.33 2.68
C MET A 394 9.29 12.38 1.43
N LYS A 395 9.86 13.55 1.11
CA LYS A 395 10.77 13.69 -0.03
C LYS A 395 12.02 12.82 0.10
N GLU A 396 12.56 12.62 1.29
CA GLU A 396 13.71 11.73 1.49
C GLU A 396 13.38 10.28 1.14
N TYR A 397 12.19 9.78 1.53
CA TYR A 397 11.73 8.44 1.13
C TYR A 397 11.54 8.33 -0.39
N VAL A 398 10.99 9.37 -1.02
CA VAL A 398 10.82 9.41 -2.48
C VAL A 398 12.17 9.42 -3.21
N ARG A 399 13.10 10.28 -2.79
CA ARG A 399 14.43 10.42 -3.41
C ARG A 399 15.20 9.10 -3.36
N VAL A 400 15.28 8.48 -2.19
CA VAL A 400 16.05 7.24 -2.05
C VAL A 400 15.40 6.06 -2.78
N ALA A 401 14.08 6.03 -2.88
CA ALA A 401 13.37 5.04 -3.68
C ALA A 401 13.63 5.24 -5.18
N ASP A 402 13.62 6.49 -5.65
CA ASP A 402 13.94 6.88 -7.03
C ASP A 402 15.39 6.50 -7.40
N ASP A 403 16.36 6.84 -6.54
CA ASP A 403 17.78 6.50 -6.70
C ASP A 403 18.00 4.98 -6.76
N PHE A 404 17.35 4.23 -5.86
CA PHE A 404 17.46 2.77 -5.86
C PHE A 404 16.90 2.16 -7.13
N TRP A 405 15.80 2.69 -7.65
CA TRP A 405 15.23 2.16 -8.88
C TRP A 405 16.08 2.48 -10.11
N HIS A 406 16.69 3.67 -10.15
CA HIS A 406 17.69 4.01 -11.14
C HIS A 406 18.88 3.04 -11.10
N PHE A 407 19.32 2.65 -9.90
CA PHE A 407 20.33 1.61 -9.71
C PHE A 407 19.89 0.25 -10.29
N LEU A 408 18.65 -0.21 -10.02
CA LEU A 408 18.17 -1.49 -10.55
C LEU A 408 18.13 -1.51 -12.08
N ARG A 409 17.68 -0.41 -12.70
CA ARG A 409 17.61 -0.29 -14.16
C ARG A 409 18.99 -0.29 -14.82
N THR A 410 19.91 0.52 -14.31
CA THR A 410 21.25 0.69 -14.91
C THR A 410 22.15 -0.54 -14.70
N SER A 411 21.98 -1.26 -13.59
CA SER A 411 22.74 -2.49 -13.32
C SER A 411 22.32 -3.67 -14.22
N ARG A 412 21.13 -3.59 -14.81
CA ARG A 412 20.65 -4.59 -15.77
C ARG A 412 21.31 -4.42 -17.14
N ASP A 413 21.38 -3.18 -17.63
CA ASP A 413 21.97 -2.85 -18.94
C ASP A 413 23.47 -3.19 -19.03
N THR A 414 24.16 -3.32 -17.89
CA THR A 414 25.57 -3.74 -17.83
C THR A 414 25.79 -5.25 -17.82
N ASN A 415 24.75 -6.05 -17.53
CA ASN A 415 24.84 -7.50 -17.37
C ASN A 415 24.14 -8.29 -18.49
N THR A 416 23.55 -7.59 -19.48
CA THR A 416 23.10 -8.14 -20.78
C THR A 416 24.12 -7.80 -21.85
#